data_AF-A0A7X7XZB8-F1
#
_entry.id   AF-A0A7X7XZB8-F1
#
_cell.length_a   1.000
_cell.length_b   1.000
_cell.length_c   1.000
_cell.angle_alpha   90.00
_cell.angle_beta   90.00
_cell.angle_gamma   90.00
#
_symmetry.space_group_name_H-M   'P 1'
#
loop_
_entity.id
_entity.type
_entity.pdbx_description
1 polymer ?
#
loop_
_entity_poly.entity_id
_entity_poly.type
_entity_poly.pdbx_seq_one_letter_code
_entity_poly.pdbx_strand_id
1 'polypeptide(L)'
;MEAIKGFKVFKPDWTYRGFQYEVGKTYEENVTPSACDRGFFFYKQPKDCFNYYRFNPNNKVAEVVALGEVAEKGDKCCTNKIKIVREIPWEEVLKLVNTGKACTGFCNTGDYNTGDWNLSSFNVGCFNTNQHKLKFFDKETDMTMEEWWNSDARYLLNQIDFRPTEWVRSEDMTDAEKEQHPEHETTGGYLKIRDNTNACIKWWNELSESKRNVIKSIPNFDAEKFFKITGIRV
;
A
#
# COMPACT_ATOMS: atom_id res chain seq x y z
N MET A 1 12.35 36.70 -1.91
CA MET A 1 12.34 35.49 -2.76
C MET A 1 11.35 34.52 -2.17
N GLU A 2 10.56 33.87 -3.03
CA GLU A 2 9.59 32.86 -2.61
C GLU A 2 10.34 31.59 -2.20
N ALA A 3 9.96 30.99 -1.07
CA ALA A 3 10.68 29.83 -0.53
C ALA A 3 10.32 28.57 -1.33
N ILE A 4 11.33 27.85 -1.84
CA ILE A 4 11.10 26.65 -2.67
C ILE A 4 10.98 25.43 -1.77
N LYS A 5 9.83 24.77 -1.79
CA LYS A 5 9.61 23.50 -1.09
C LYS A 5 10.19 22.33 -1.87
N GLY A 6 10.60 21.29 -1.16
CA GLY A 6 11.03 20.04 -1.78
C GLY A 6 11.25 18.93 -0.76
N PHE A 7 12.02 17.94 -1.19
CA PHE A 7 12.23 16.68 -0.49
C PHE A 7 13.71 16.33 -0.45
N LYS A 8 14.13 15.68 0.63
CA LYS A 8 15.50 15.22 0.81
C LYS A 8 15.52 13.88 1.52
N VAL A 9 16.44 13.01 1.09
CA VAL A 9 16.70 11.71 1.72
C VAL A 9 18.00 11.79 2.54
N PHE A 10 17.98 11.18 3.71
CA PHE A 10 19.09 11.01 4.62
C PHE A 10 19.29 9.53 4.95
N LYS A 11 20.46 9.22 5.50
CA LYS A 11 20.72 7.92 6.12
C LYS A 11 19.81 7.69 7.34
N PRO A 12 19.68 6.45 7.85
CA PRO A 12 18.84 6.14 9.01
C PRO A 12 19.17 6.99 10.25
N ASP A 13 20.42 7.43 10.38
CA ASP A 13 20.95 8.25 11.47
C ASP A 13 20.83 9.77 11.24
N TRP A 14 20.05 10.21 10.25
CA TRP A 14 19.90 11.62 9.85
C TRP A 14 21.18 12.30 9.34
N THR A 15 22.19 11.52 8.90
CA THR A 15 23.40 12.09 8.31
C THR A 15 23.33 12.20 6.78
N TYR A 16 24.04 13.19 6.23
CA TYR A 16 24.35 13.31 4.80
C TYR A 16 25.74 13.93 4.60
N ARG A 17 26.59 13.29 3.79
CA ARG A 17 28.00 13.68 3.56
C ARG A 17 28.80 13.96 4.86
N GLY A 18 28.53 13.20 5.93
CA GLY A 18 29.22 13.34 7.21
C GLY A 18 28.69 14.45 8.13
N PHE A 19 27.66 15.18 7.70
CA PHE A 19 26.99 16.19 8.51
C PHE A 19 25.70 15.65 9.12
N GLN A 20 25.44 15.98 10.39
CA GLN A 20 24.25 15.58 11.15
C GLN A 20 23.13 16.61 11.00
N TYR A 21 21.95 16.15 10.58
CA TYR A 21 20.76 16.99 10.47
C TYR A 21 19.76 16.67 11.56
N GLU A 22 18.91 17.64 11.85
CA GLU A 22 17.77 17.50 12.76
C GLU A 22 16.55 18.20 12.18
N VAL A 23 15.38 17.61 12.42
CA VAL A 23 14.08 18.19 12.04
C VAL A 23 13.87 19.52 12.77
N GLY A 24 13.31 20.50 12.07
CA GLY A 24 13.04 21.85 12.56
C GLY A 24 14.21 22.83 12.39
N LYS A 25 15.45 22.34 12.21
CA LYS A 25 16.64 23.19 12.11
C LYS A 25 16.85 23.76 10.70
N THR A 26 17.56 24.88 10.66
CA THR A 26 18.01 25.56 9.45
C THR A 26 19.52 25.55 9.39
N TYR A 27 20.06 25.29 8.20
CA TYR A 27 21.49 25.16 7.93
C TYR A 27 21.86 26.09 6.78
N GLU A 28 23.04 26.68 6.87
CA GLU A 28 23.56 27.66 5.91
C GLU A 28 25.05 27.41 5.66
N GLU A 29 25.47 27.48 4.41
CA GLU A 29 26.86 27.37 3.99
C GLU A 29 27.23 28.59 3.12
N ASN A 30 28.42 29.15 3.32
CA ASN A 30 28.91 30.26 2.52
C ASN A 30 29.46 29.80 1.17
N VAL A 31 28.58 29.30 0.31
CA VAL A 31 28.90 28.81 -1.04
C VAL A 31 27.84 29.29 -2.04
N THR A 32 28.26 29.57 -3.27
CA THR A 32 27.34 29.65 -4.42
C THR A 32 26.87 28.23 -4.77
N PRO A 33 25.57 27.92 -4.72
CA PRO A 33 25.07 26.57 -4.97
C PRO A 33 25.40 26.06 -6.38
N SER A 34 25.69 24.76 -6.48
CA SER A 34 25.82 24.06 -7.75
C SER A 34 25.15 22.70 -7.64
N ALA A 35 24.14 22.45 -8.47
CA ALA A 35 23.32 21.23 -8.46
C ALA A 35 24.12 19.92 -8.60
N CYS A 36 25.38 19.99 -9.06
CA CYS A 36 26.25 18.82 -9.20
C CYS A 36 27.37 18.73 -8.16
N ASP A 37 27.63 19.76 -7.36
CA ASP A 37 28.91 19.88 -6.64
C ASP A 37 28.76 20.27 -5.17
N ARG A 38 28.29 21.50 -4.92
CA ARG A 38 28.38 22.19 -3.62
C ARG A 38 27.05 22.82 -3.16
N GLY A 39 26.78 22.70 -1.87
CA GLY A 39 25.56 23.14 -1.16
C GLY A 39 24.65 21.97 -0.75
N PHE A 40 23.46 22.31 -0.25
CA PHE A 40 22.47 21.35 0.23
C PHE A 40 21.55 20.87 -0.90
N PHE A 41 21.72 19.61 -1.31
CA PHE A 41 20.89 18.99 -2.34
C PHE A 41 19.49 18.60 -1.86
N PHE A 42 18.49 18.86 -2.70
CA PHE A 42 17.08 18.49 -2.51
C PHE A 42 16.39 18.30 -3.88
N TYR A 43 15.15 17.83 -3.87
CA TYR A 43 14.36 17.52 -5.07
C TYR A 43 12.96 18.14 -4.97
N LYS A 44 12.37 18.55 -6.10
CA LYS A 44 11.03 19.16 -6.10
C LYS A 44 9.92 18.12 -5.94
N GLN A 45 10.12 16.92 -6.49
CA GLN A 45 9.18 15.81 -6.33
C GLN A 45 9.79 14.71 -5.46
N PRO A 46 8.99 14.00 -4.64
CA PRO A 46 9.47 12.89 -3.82
C PRO A 46 10.09 11.77 -4.64
N LYS A 47 9.48 11.43 -5.79
CA LYS A 47 9.96 10.37 -6.68
C LYS A 47 11.37 10.64 -7.20
N ASP A 48 11.71 11.89 -7.47
CA ASP A 48 13.00 12.30 -8.04
C ASP A 48 14.16 12.04 -7.08
N CYS A 49 13.89 11.99 -5.77
CA CYS A 49 14.88 11.56 -4.80
C CYS A 49 15.45 10.18 -5.18
N PHE A 50 14.60 9.27 -5.63
CA PHE A 50 14.96 7.87 -5.81
C PHE A 50 15.61 7.56 -7.16
N ASN A 51 15.87 8.60 -7.97
CA ASN A 51 16.82 8.51 -9.08
C ASN A 51 18.27 8.44 -8.58
N TYR A 52 18.53 8.95 -7.35
CA TYR A 52 19.88 9.03 -6.76
C TYR A 52 20.02 8.25 -5.45
N TYR A 53 18.90 7.92 -4.79
CA TYR A 53 18.87 7.10 -3.59
C TYR A 53 18.10 5.81 -3.84
N ARG A 54 18.53 4.71 -3.22
CA ARG A 54 17.72 3.49 -3.22
C ARG A 54 16.41 3.74 -2.48
N PHE A 55 15.30 3.27 -3.04
CA PHE A 55 13.99 3.25 -2.39
C PHE A 55 14.02 2.25 -1.22
N ASN A 56 14.41 2.72 -0.03
CA ASN A 56 14.73 1.89 1.13
C ASN A 56 14.06 2.46 2.38
N PRO A 57 13.10 1.74 3.01
CA PRO A 57 12.35 2.21 4.17
C PRO A 57 13.18 2.51 5.42
N ASN A 58 14.44 2.07 5.46
CA ASN A 58 15.36 2.41 6.55
C ASN A 58 15.89 3.85 6.46
N ASN A 59 15.92 4.43 5.26
CA ASN A 59 16.35 5.81 5.08
C ASN A 59 15.30 6.79 5.61
N LYS A 60 15.73 8.01 5.92
CA LYS A 60 14.85 9.10 6.35
C LYS A 60 14.51 9.99 5.16
N VAL A 61 13.24 10.33 5.00
CA VAL A 61 12.77 11.28 3.98
C VAL A 61 12.19 12.48 4.70
N ALA A 62 12.55 13.69 4.26
CA ALA A 62 12.07 14.91 4.88
C ALA A 62 11.50 15.88 3.85
N GLU A 63 10.48 16.62 4.27
CA GLU A 63 10.09 17.86 3.62
C GLU A 63 11.12 18.94 3.99
N VAL A 64 11.57 19.69 2.99
CA VAL A 64 12.57 20.73 3.15
C VAL A 64 12.13 22.01 2.46
N VAL A 65 12.69 23.13 2.91
CA VAL A 65 12.49 24.44 2.28
C VAL A 65 13.85 25.05 1.99
N ALA A 66 14.09 25.43 0.74
CA ALA A 66 15.22 26.26 0.35
C ALA A 66 14.90 27.72 0.67
N LEU A 67 15.77 28.33 1.50
CA LEU A 67 15.62 29.69 2.01
C LEU A 67 16.67 30.66 1.42
N GLY A 68 17.61 30.15 0.64
CA GLY A 68 18.72 30.90 0.06
C GLY A 68 18.70 30.88 -1.46
N GLU A 69 19.87 31.04 -2.07
CA GLU A 69 20.05 30.89 -3.51
C GLU A 69 19.81 29.44 -3.91
N VAL A 70 19.24 29.22 -5.10
CA VAL A 70 18.97 27.87 -5.62
C VAL A 70 19.58 27.70 -7.00
N ALA A 71 20.31 26.61 -7.18
CA ALA A 71 20.76 26.12 -8.48
C ALA A 71 20.01 24.84 -8.85
N GLU A 72 19.56 24.75 -10.09
CA GLU A 72 18.78 23.61 -10.59
C GLU A 72 19.47 22.97 -11.80
N LYS A 73 19.41 21.64 -11.89
CA LYS A 73 19.82 20.89 -13.07
C LYS A 73 18.99 19.62 -13.18
N GLY A 74 18.07 19.58 -14.16
CA GLY A 74 17.14 18.47 -14.32
C GLY A 74 16.20 18.37 -13.12
N ASP A 75 16.15 17.20 -12.49
CA ASP A 75 15.33 16.91 -11.30
C ASP A 75 15.98 17.34 -9.98
N LYS A 76 17.29 17.64 -10.02
CA LYS A 76 18.10 17.92 -8.84
C LYS A 76 18.24 19.41 -8.57
N CYS A 77 18.00 19.80 -7.33
CA CYS A 77 18.16 21.17 -6.85
C CYS A 77 19.24 21.24 -5.77
N CYS A 78 19.83 22.42 -5.59
CA CYS A 78 20.80 22.70 -4.54
C CYS A 78 20.62 24.11 -3.99
N THR A 79 20.70 24.28 -2.68
CA THR A 79 20.61 25.58 -2.00
C THR A 79 21.79 25.82 -1.06
N ASN A 80 22.13 27.07 -0.79
CA ASN A 80 23.10 27.43 0.25
C ASN A 80 22.46 27.57 1.64
N LYS A 81 21.13 27.62 1.71
CA LYS A 81 20.38 27.68 2.97
C LYS A 81 19.15 26.79 2.92
N ILE A 82 19.07 25.81 3.82
CA ILE A 82 18.00 24.81 3.86
C ILE A 82 17.39 24.68 5.25
N LYS A 83 16.07 24.55 5.32
CA LYS A 83 15.35 24.15 6.53
C LYS A 83 14.80 22.74 6.38
N ILE A 84 15.04 21.89 7.39
CA ILE A 84 14.43 20.56 7.49
C ILE A 84 13.09 20.75 8.21
N VAL A 85 11.97 20.59 7.51
CA VAL A 85 10.65 20.93 8.06
C VAL A 85 10.13 19.82 8.97
N ARG A 86 10.06 18.59 8.44
CA ARG A 86 9.56 17.41 9.13
C ARG A 86 10.06 16.13 8.47
N GLU A 87 10.09 15.04 9.22
CA GLU A 87 10.16 13.69 8.64
C GLU A 87 8.83 13.35 7.95
N ILE A 88 8.92 12.63 6.83
CA ILE A 88 7.78 12.07 6.11
C ILE A 88 7.76 10.57 6.40
N PRO A 89 6.70 10.06 7.06
CA PRO A 89 6.53 8.62 7.25
C PRO A 89 6.52 7.87 5.93
N TRP A 90 7.05 6.65 5.89
CA TRP A 90 7.15 5.88 4.64
C TRP A 90 5.80 5.54 4.00
N GLU A 91 4.75 5.39 4.80
CA GLU A 91 3.37 5.29 4.32
C GLU A 91 2.92 6.53 3.52
N GLU A 92 3.39 7.73 3.90
CA GLU A 92 3.13 8.98 3.18
C GLU A 92 4.05 9.07 1.95
N VAL A 93 5.33 8.68 2.04
CA VAL A 93 6.23 8.59 0.88
C VAL A 93 5.62 7.69 -0.20
N LEU A 94 5.10 6.53 0.17
CA LEU A 94 4.44 5.60 -0.74
C LEU A 94 3.23 6.23 -1.44
N LYS A 95 2.43 7.03 -0.72
CA LYS A 95 1.29 7.77 -1.30
C LYS A 95 1.74 8.90 -2.23
N LEU A 96 2.88 9.53 -1.94
CA LEU A 96 3.39 10.63 -2.75
C LEU A 96 4.00 10.16 -4.08
N VAL A 97 4.62 8.97 -4.09
CA VAL A 97 5.29 8.42 -5.28
C VAL A 97 4.38 7.53 -6.13
N ASN A 98 3.22 7.13 -5.63
CA ASN A 98 2.21 6.38 -6.38
C ASN A 98 0.96 7.24 -6.58
N THR A 99 0.39 7.20 -7.78
CA THR A 99 -0.83 7.95 -8.11
C THR A 99 -1.97 6.99 -8.37
N GLY A 100 -2.98 7.00 -7.50
CA GLY A 100 -4.16 6.13 -7.54
C GLY A 100 -4.38 5.38 -6.23
N LYS A 101 -5.33 4.45 -6.21
CA LYS A 101 -5.78 3.77 -4.98
C LYS A 101 -5.11 2.41 -4.83
N ALA A 102 -4.72 2.07 -3.60
CA ALA A 102 -4.20 0.76 -3.21
C ALA A 102 -2.99 0.27 -4.05
N CYS A 103 -2.13 1.18 -4.50
CA CYS A 103 -0.86 0.82 -5.14
C CYS A 103 0.22 0.51 -4.09
N THR A 104 1.00 -0.53 -4.35
CA THR A 104 2.15 -0.94 -3.52
C THR A 104 3.42 -1.02 -4.36
N GLY A 105 4.50 -0.39 -3.90
CA GLY A 105 5.78 -0.29 -4.60
C GLY A 105 6.11 1.15 -5.00
N PHE A 106 6.93 1.34 -6.04
CA PHE A 106 7.45 2.66 -6.44
C PHE A 106 6.97 3.08 -7.84
N CYS A 107 6.57 4.34 -7.99
CA CYS A 107 6.22 4.96 -9.29
C CYS A 107 5.08 4.27 -10.06
N ASN A 108 4.08 3.73 -9.37
CA ASN A 108 2.87 3.23 -10.04
C ASN A 108 1.86 4.35 -10.29
N THR A 109 1.17 4.27 -11.42
CA THR A 109 0.05 5.12 -11.81
C THR A 109 -1.15 4.24 -12.19
N GLY A 110 -2.33 4.59 -11.71
CA GLY A 110 -3.55 3.78 -11.82
C GLY A 110 -3.94 3.15 -10.48
N ASP A 111 -4.90 2.24 -10.49
CA ASP A 111 -5.43 1.63 -9.27
C ASP A 111 -4.98 0.17 -9.12
N TYR A 112 -4.77 -0.27 -7.87
CA TYR A 112 -4.49 -1.66 -7.48
C TYR A 112 -3.25 -2.30 -8.15
N ASN A 113 -2.17 -1.53 -8.31
CA ASN A 113 -0.90 -2.05 -8.82
C ASN A 113 0.01 -2.58 -7.70
N THR A 114 0.75 -3.64 -7.99
CA THR A 114 1.84 -4.15 -7.15
C THR A 114 3.13 -4.28 -7.97
N GLY A 115 4.22 -3.74 -7.46
CA GLY A 115 5.53 -3.71 -8.14
C GLY A 115 5.93 -2.29 -8.48
N ASP A 116 6.74 -2.08 -9.51
CA ASP A 116 7.34 -0.76 -9.78
C ASP A 116 7.08 -0.26 -11.21
N TRP A 117 6.85 1.04 -11.37
CA TRP A 117 6.74 1.72 -12.67
C TRP A 117 5.59 1.23 -13.58
N ASN A 118 4.48 0.77 -13.01
CA ASN A 118 3.28 0.45 -13.80
C ASN A 118 2.46 1.71 -14.11
N LEU A 119 1.88 1.80 -15.32
CA LEU A 119 1.12 2.97 -15.79
C LEU A 119 -0.37 2.71 -16.06
N SER A 120 -0.83 1.46 -15.95
CA SER A 120 -2.26 1.10 -15.99
C SER A 120 -2.69 0.42 -14.69
N SER A 121 -3.98 0.15 -14.52
CA SER A 121 -4.52 -0.49 -13.31
C SER A 121 -4.36 -2.02 -13.30
N PHE A 122 -4.45 -2.61 -12.11
CA PHE A 122 -4.53 -4.06 -11.86
C PHE A 122 -3.32 -4.89 -12.29
N ASN A 123 -2.12 -4.30 -12.29
CA ASN A 123 -0.90 -5.01 -12.65
C ASN A 123 -0.14 -5.53 -11.43
N VAL A 124 0.48 -6.69 -11.64
CA VAL A 124 1.55 -7.21 -10.77
C VAL A 124 2.80 -7.35 -11.63
N GLY A 125 3.86 -6.62 -11.29
CA GLY A 125 5.13 -6.66 -12.03
C GLY A 125 5.76 -5.28 -12.19
N CYS A 126 6.66 -5.14 -13.16
CA CYS A 126 7.39 -3.90 -13.39
C CYS A 126 7.23 -3.40 -14.84
N PHE A 127 7.12 -2.08 -15.02
CA PHE A 127 7.08 -1.41 -16.33
C PHE A 127 5.89 -1.77 -17.23
N ASN A 128 4.74 -2.12 -16.65
CA ASN A 128 3.55 -2.44 -17.44
C ASN A 128 2.82 -1.16 -17.89
N THR A 129 2.50 -1.09 -19.18
CA THR A 129 1.79 0.06 -19.78
C THR A 129 0.35 -0.27 -20.20
N ASN A 130 0.00 -1.56 -20.18
CA ASN A 130 -1.34 -2.06 -20.47
C ASN A 130 -1.77 -3.02 -19.36
N GLN A 131 -3.07 -3.18 -19.18
CA GLN A 131 -3.61 -4.12 -18.20
C GLN A 131 -3.37 -5.56 -18.66
N HIS A 132 -2.76 -6.37 -17.79
CA HIS A 132 -2.60 -7.79 -18.05
C HIS A 132 -3.94 -8.53 -17.97
N LYS A 133 -4.07 -9.59 -18.79
CA LYS A 133 -5.21 -10.50 -18.68
C LYS A 133 -5.22 -11.12 -17.29
N LEU A 134 -6.42 -11.22 -16.72
CA LEU A 134 -6.61 -11.94 -15.47
C LEU A 134 -6.38 -13.42 -15.69
N LYS A 135 -6.04 -14.12 -14.62
CA LYS A 135 -5.97 -15.59 -14.60
C LYS A 135 -6.95 -16.13 -13.60
N PHE A 136 -7.87 -16.96 -14.07
CA PHE A 136 -8.74 -17.78 -13.22
C PHE A 136 -8.29 -19.22 -13.35
N PHE A 137 -8.09 -19.89 -12.20
CA PHE A 137 -7.64 -21.28 -12.14
C PHE A 137 -6.34 -21.52 -12.94
N ASP A 138 -5.40 -20.57 -12.85
CA ASP A 138 -4.09 -20.52 -13.50
C ASP A 138 -4.11 -20.41 -15.04
N LYS A 139 -5.27 -20.12 -15.64
CA LYS A 139 -5.43 -19.89 -17.09
C LYS A 139 -5.90 -18.47 -17.36
N GLU A 140 -5.39 -17.87 -18.44
CA GLU A 140 -5.81 -16.54 -18.86
C GLU A 140 -7.29 -16.50 -19.22
N THR A 141 -7.93 -15.38 -18.92
CA THR A 141 -9.32 -15.09 -19.28
C THR A 141 -9.39 -13.72 -19.95
N ASP A 142 -10.35 -13.56 -20.86
CA ASP A 142 -10.68 -12.27 -21.47
C ASP A 142 -11.53 -11.40 -20.54
N MET A 143 -12.01 -11.95 -19.43
CA MET A 143 -12.74 -11.19 -18.41
C MET A 143 -11.82 -10.14 -17.77
N THR A 144 -12.31 -8.91 -17.74
CA THR A 144 -11.68 -7.77 -17.09
C THR A 144 -11.94 -7.77 -15.57
N MET A 145 -11.15 -7.01 -14.81
CA MET A 145 -11.37 -6.87 -13.37
C MET A 145 -12.70 -6.18 -13.04
N GLU A 146 -13.15 -5.24 -13.89
CA GLU A 146 -14.43 -4.56 -13.72
C GLU A 146 -15.61 -5.53 -13.92
N GLU A 147 -15.58 -6.36 -14.95
CA GLU A 147 -16.59 -7.40 -15.17
C GLU A 147 -16.62 -8.40 -14.02
N TRP A 148 -15.44 -8.82 -13.52
CA TRP A 148 -15.36 -9.67 -12.33
C TRP A 148 -16.00 -9.00 -11.12
N TRP A 149 -15.71 -7.72 -10.89
CA TRP A 149 -16.25 -6.97 -9.76
C TRP A 149 -17.76 -6.84 -9.77
N ASN A 150 -18.35 -6.72 -10.96
CA ASN A 150 -19.79 -6.61 -11.18
C ASN A 150 -20.47 -7.97 -11.40
N SER A 151 -19.74 -9.08 -11.33
CA SER A 151 -20.29 -10.42 -11.58
C SER A 151 -21.09 -10.97 -10.39
N ASP A 152 -22.15 -11.72 -10.68
CA ASP A 152 -22.92 -12.47 -9.70
C ASP A 152 -22.03 -13.48 -8.95
N ALA A 153 -21.07 -14.09 -9.64
CA ALA A 153 -20.14 -15.05 -9.05
C ALA A 153 -19.34 -14.42 -7.91
N ARG A 154 -18.76 -13.24 -8.13
CA ARG A 154 -18.05 -12.51 -7.07
C ARG A 154 -18.99 -12.08 -5.96
N TYR A 155 -20.18 -11.59 -6.29
CA TYR A 155 -21.17 -11.21 -5.28
C TYR A 155 -21.51 -12.39 -4.36
N LEU A 156 -21.74 -13.58 -4.91
CA LEU A 156 -22.01 -14.79 -4.15
C LEU A 156 -20.81 -15.21 -3.27
N LEU A 157 -19.59 -15.18 -3.82
CA LEU A 157 -18.37 -15.53 -3.07
C LEU A 157 -18.14 -14.57 -1.88
N ASN A 158 -18.45 -13.29 -2.03
CA ASN A 158 -18.32 -12.31 -0.94
C ASN A 158 -19.36 -12.48 0.19
N GLN A 159 -20.33 -13.39 0.05
CA GLN A 159 -21.26 -13.74 1.13
C GLN A 159 -20.70 -14.81 2.08
N ILE A 160 -19.57 -15.43 1.74
CA ILE A 160 -18.91 -16.42 2.60
C ILE A 160 -18.48 -15.71 3.89
N ASP A 161 -18.98 -16.19 5.03
CA ASP A 161 -18.62 -15.65 6.34
C ASP A 161 -17.24 -16.14 6.79
N PHE A 162 -16.18 -15.55 6.21
CA PHE A 162 -14.79 -15.89 6.51
C PHE A 162 -14.20 -15.06 7.65
N ARG A 163 -15.01 -14.26 8.37
CA ARG A 163 -14.51 -13.39 9.45
C ARG A 163 -13.78 -14.23 10.50
N PRO A 164 -12.46 -14.06 10.68
CA PRO A 164 -11.67 -14.88 11.60
C PRO A 164 -11.93 -14.50 13.06
N THR A 165 -12.51 -13.33 13.29
CA THR A 165 -12.80 -12.81 14.61
C THR A 165 -14.19 -12.16 14.68
N GLU A 166 -14.74 -12.15 15.88
CA GLU A 166 -16.03 -11.54 16.22
C GLU A 166 -15.85 -10.67 17.45
N TRP A 167 -16.41 -9.47 17.45
CA TRP A 167 -16.47 -8.67 18.67
C TRP A 167 -17.67 -9.14 19.49
N VAL A 168 -17.41 -9.67 20.69
CA VAL A 168 -18.45 -10.07 21.64
C VAL A 168 -18.57 -8.97 22.69
N ARG A 169 -19.75 -8.37 22.79
CA ARG A 169 -20.02 -7.33 23.79
C ARG A 169 -20.13 -7.93 25.17
N SER A 170 -19.72 -7.18 26.20
CA SER A 170 -19.79 -7.57 27.61
C SER A 170 -21.17 -8.12 28.04
N GLU A 171 -22.25 -7.59 27.47
CA GLU A 171 -23.63 -8.04 27.70
C GLU A 171 -23.93 -9.44 27.14
N ASP A 172 -23.28 -9.81 26.03
CA ASP A 172 -23.44 -11.09 25.34
C ASP A 172 -22.42 -12.15 25.78
N MET A 173 -21.44 -11.77 26.63
CA MET A 173 -20.43 -12.68 27.15
C MET A 173 -21.03 -13.64 28.19
N THR A 174 -20.68 -14.91 28.05
CA THR A 174 -20.93 -15.93 29.07
C THR A 174 -20.08 -15.68 30.32
N ASP A 175 -20.48 -16.23 31.47
CA ASP A 175 -19.73 -16.06 32.73
C ASP A 175 -18.28 -16.56 32.62
N ALA A 176 -18.05 -17.66 31.90
CA ALA A 176 -16.70 -18.18 31.64
C ALA A 176 -15.85 -17.25 30.74
N GLU A 177 -16.47 -16.59 29.76
CA GLU A 177 -15.79 -15.59 28.94
C GLU A 177 -15.44 -14.34 29.75
N LYS A 178 -16.32 -13.91 30.67
CA LYS A 178 -16.05 -12.77 31.57
C LYS A 178 -14.90 -13.05 32.53
N GLU A 179 -14.81 -14.28 33.05
CA GLU A 179 -13.71 -14.71 33.91
C GLU A 179 -12.36 -14.72 33.16
N GLN A 180 -12.35 -15.13 31.89
CA GLN A 180 -11.13 -15.18 31.06
C GLN A 180 -10.71 -13.82 30.50
N HIS A 181 -11.65 -12.89 30.33
CA HIS A 181 -11.44 -11.58 29.73
C HIS A 181 -11.86 -10.44 30.66
N PRO A 182 -11.33 -10.32 31.89
CA PRO A 182 -11.76 -9.29 32.86
C PRO A 182 -11.61 -7.86 32.34
N GLU A 183 -10.76 -7.62 31.33
CA GLU A 183 -10.66 -6.34 30.63
C GLU A 183 -11.99 -5.87 30.00
N HIS A 184 -12.97 -6.77 29.82
CA HIS A 184 -14.28 -6.48 29.24
C HIS A 184 -15.05 -5.40 30.01
N GLU A 185 -14.81 -5.23 31.32
CA GLU A 185 -15.43 -4.16 32.13
C GLU A 185 -14.99 -2.77 31.64
N THR A 186 -13.75 -2.65 31.17
CA THR A 186 -13.17 -1.38 30.70
C THR A 186 -13.31 -1.19 29.19
N THR A 187 -13.21 -2.28 28.43
CA THR A 187 -13.22 -2.27 26.95
C THR A 187 -14.62 -2.47 26.36
N GLY A 188 -15.59 -2.91 27.17
CA GLY A 188 -16.97 -3.16 26.76
C GLY A 188 -17.19 -4.48 26.03
N GLY A 189 -16.18 -5.35 25.95
CA GLY A 189 -16.24 -6.64 25.26
C GLY A 189 -14.86 -7.18 24.93
N TYR A 190 -14.79 -8.21 24.10
CA TYR A 190 -13.52 -8.75 23.65
C TYR A 190 -13.61 -9.25 22.20
N LEU A 191 -12.45 -9.39 21.56
CA LEU A 191 -12.35 -9.94 20.21
C LEU A 191 -12.17 -11.46 20.28
N LYS A 192 -13.23 -12.20 19.99
CA LYS A 192 -13.26 -13.66 19.96
C LYS A 192 -12.72 -14.19 18.64
N ILE A 193 -11.84 -15.19 18.68
CA ILE A 193 -11.41 -15.93 17.49
C ILE A 193 -12.52 -16.93 17.12
N ARG A 194 -12.94 -16.92 15.85
CA ARG A 194 -13.97 -17.82 15.32
C ARG A 194 -13.34 -19.01 14.62
N ASP A 195 -13.98 -20.17 14.72
CA ASP A 195 -13.70 -21.29 13.84
C ASP A 195 -14.44 -21.09 12.50
N ASN A 196 -13.70 -20.77 11.45
CA ASN A 196 -14.22 -20.57 10.09
C ASN A 196 -13.89 -21.74 9.16
N THR A 197 -13.40 -22.88 9.68
CA THR A 197 -12.87 -24.01 8.89
C THR A 197 -13.88 -24.52 7.85
N ASN A 198 -15.18 -24.51 8.17
CA ASN A 198 -16.24 -25.02 7.30
C ASN A 198 -17.12 -23.92 6.66
N ALA A 199 -16.73 -22.64 6.73
CA ALA A 199 -17.55 -21.53 6.27
C ALA A 199 -17.97 -21.66 4.79
N CYS A 200 -17.03 -22.05 3.92
CA CYS A 200 -17.28 -22.27 2.50
C CYS A 200 -18.29 -23.41 2.26
N ILE A 201 -18.16 -24.52 2.99
CA ILE A 201 -19.05 -25.68 2.86
C ILE A 201 -20.47 -25.33 3.29
N LYS A 202 -20.61 -24.62 4.42
CA LYS A 202 -21.91 -24.15 4.91
C LYS A 202 -22.58 -23.24 3.88
N TRP A 203 -21.85 -22.24 3.40
CA TRP A 203 -22.32 -21.34 2.33
C TRP A 203 -22.78 -22.12 1.09
N TRP A 204 -21.98 -23.07 0.61
CA TRP A 204 -22.31 -23.86 -0.57
C TRP A 204 -23.59 -24.66 -0.43
N ASN A 205 -23.79 -25.28 0.74
CA ASN A 205 -24.98 -26.09 1.04
C ASN A 205 -26.26 -25.24 1.08
N GLU A 206 -26.17 -23.97 1.44
CA GLU A 206 -27.29 -23.02 1.47
C GLU A 206 -27.62 -22.43 0.08
N LEU A 207 -26.73 -22.55 -0.91
CA LEU A 207 -27.00 -22.07 -2.26
C LEU A 207 -28.03 -22.93 -2.99
N SER A 208 -28.92 -22.27 -3.74
CA SER A 208 -29.77 -22.93 -4.74
C SER A 208 -28.94 -23.45 -5.91
N GLU A 209 -29.49 -24.41 -6.66
CA GLU A 209 -28.81 -25.00 -7.82
C GLU A 209 -28.42 -23.95 -8.87
N SER A 210 -29.32 -23.00 -9.17
CA SER A 210 -29.02 -21.88 -10.09
C SER A 210 -27.80 -21.07 -9.63
N LYS A 211 -27.70 -20.74 -8.33
CA LYS A 211 -26.54 -20.02 -7.78
C LYS A 211 -25.26 -20.84 -7.83
N ARG A 212 -25.33 -22.16 -7.59
CA ARG A 212 -24.18 -23.05 -7.77
C ARG A 212 -23.71 -23.08 -9.23
N ASN A 213 -24.65 -23.07 -10.18
CA ASN A 213 -24.32 -23.02 -11.60
C ASN A 213 -23.64 -21.71 -12.01
N VAL A 214 -23.98 -20.58 -11.40
CA VAL A 214 -23.24 -19.31 -11.58
C VAL A 214 -21.76 -19.47 -11.20
N ILE A 215 -21.48 -20.09 -10.05
CA ILE A 215 -20.08 -20.34 -9.61
C ILE A 215 -19.36 -21.30 -10.55
N LYS A 216 -20.03 -22.38 -10.98
CA LYS A 216 -19.48 -23.34 -11.94
C LYS A 216 -19.24 -22.73 -13.34
N SER A 217 -19.86 -21.59 -13.64
CA SER A 217 -19.73 -20.88 -14.92
C SER A 217 -18.62 -19.82 -14.92
N ILE A 218 -17.85 -19.69 -13.83
CA ILE A 218 -16.66 -18.81 -13.79
C ILE A 218 -15.70 -19.23 -14.93
N PRO A 219 -15.10 -18.28 -15.67
CA PRO A 219 -14.14 -18.61 -16.71
C PRO A 219 -13.03 -19.54 -16.21
N ASN A 220 -12.69 -20.55 -17.02
CA ASN A 220 -11.66 -21.55 -16.71
C ASN A 220 -11.93 -22.40 -15.45
N PHE A 221 -13.18 -22.50 -14.98
CA PHE A 221 -13.52 -23.24 -13.77
C PHE A 221 -12.85 -24.63 -13.71
N ASP A 222 -12.13 -24.87 -12.62
CA ASP A 222 -11.40 -26.11 -12.35
C ASP A 222 -11.85 -26.64 -10.99
N ALA A 223 -12.55 -27.76 -10.99
CA ALA A 223 -13.16 -28.34 -9.80
C ALA A 223 -12.13 -28.76 -8.74
N GLU A 224 -10.96 -29.25 -9.15
CA GLU A 224 -9.91 -29.70 -8.23
C GLU A 224 -9.25 -28.51 -7.53
N LYS A 225 -8.96 -27.44 -8.29
CA LYS A 225 -8.44 -26.19 -7.72
C LYS A 225 -9.49 -25.50 -6.85
N PHE A 226 -10.75 -25.52 -7.27
CA PHE A 226 -11.86 -25.01 -6.47
C PHE A 226 -11.98 -25.76 -5.14
N PHE A 227 -11.89 -27.10 -5.16
CA PHE A 227 -11.85 -27.93 -3.96
C PHE A 227 -10.64 -27.60 -3.08
N LYS A 228 -9.46 -27.42 -3.66
CA LYS A 228 -8.24 -27.05 -2.90
C LYS A 228 -8.38 -25.72 -2.16
N ILE A 229 -9.09 -24.75 -2.75
CA ILE A 229 -9.30 -23.41 -2.16
C ILE A 229 -10.44 -23.41 -1.14
N THR A 230 -11.52 -24.14 -1.42
CA THR A 230 -12.80 -23.98 -0.69
C THR A 230 -13.22 -25.19 0.14
N GLY A 231 -12.62 -26.36 -0.08
CA GLY A 231 -13.05 -27.64 0.51
C GLY A 231 -14.32 -28.23 -0.11
N ILE A 232 -14.90 -27.61 -1.14
CA ILE A 232 -16.16 -28.03 -1.77
C ILE A 232 -15.88 -28.98 -2.94
N ARG A 233 -16.54 -30.14 -2.95
CA ARG A 233 -16.57 -31.06 -4.12
C ARG A 233 -17.81 -30.76 -4.96
N VAL A 234 -17.61 -30.59 -6.26
CA VAL A 234 -18.62 -30.08 -7.22
C VAL A 234 -18.85 -30.98 -8.42
#